data_AF-A0A3S2A913-F1
#
_entry.id   AF-A0A3S2A913-F1
#
_cell.length_a   1.000
_cell.length_b   1.000
_cell.length_c   1.000
_cell.angle_alpha   90.00
_cell.angle_beta   90.00
_cell.angle_gamma   90.00
#
_symmetry.space_group_name_H-M   'P 1'
#
loop_
_entity.id
_entity.type
_entity.pdbx_description
1 polymer ?
#
loop_
_entity_poly.entity_id
_entity_poly.type
_entity_poly.pdbx_seq_one_letter_code
_entity_poly.pdbx_strand_id
1 'polypeptide(L)'
;TESSYALQVQGDSMLPLYRNGDVLIVEPGAVTRKGDRVVVKTTSGEVMAKVLERQTVRSIALVSLNPDHPDRDIPMRDVEWVARIVWASQ
;
A
#
# COMPACT_ATOMS: atom_id res chain seq x y z
N THR A 1 -6.79 -13.67 -15.89
CA THR A 1 -7.72 -13.70 -14.76
C THR A 1 -7.06 -12.99 -13.61
N GLU A 2 -7.24 -11.67 -13.50
CA GLU A 2 -6.68 -10.95 -12.35
C GLU A 2 -7.61 -11.19 -11.16
N SER A 3 -7.08 -11.89 -10.16
CA SER A 3 -7.78 -12.18 -8.92
C SER A 3 -7.51 -11.02 -7.95
N SER A 4 -8.56 -10.26 -7.62
CA SER A 4 -8.51 -9.33 -6.50
C SER A 4 -8.39 -10.11 -5.18
N TYR A 5 -7.73 -9.51 -4.19
CA TYR A 5 -7.60 -10.10 -2.85
C TYR A 5 -8.18 -9.17 -1.79
N ALA A 6 -8.62 -9.76 -0.68
CA ALA A 6 -9.03 -9.03 0.51
C ALA A 6 -7.90 -9.06 1.55
N LEU A 7 -7.58 -7.90 2.13
CA LEU A 7 -6.60 -7.76 3.21
C LEU A 7 -7.26 -7.07 4.40
N GLN A 8 -7.06 -7.58 5.60
CA GLN A 8 -7.48 -6.90 6.82
C GLN A 8 -6.38 -5.96 7.29
N VAL A 9 -6.75 -4.72 7.61
CA VAL A 9 -5.83 -3.71 8.14
C VAL A 9 -5.45 -4.07 9.56
N GLN A 10 -4.15 -4.03 9.83
CA GLN A 10 -3.58 -4.07 11.18
C GLN A 10 -2.73 -2.83 11.40
N GLY A 11 -2.91 -2.19 12.55
CA GLY A 11 -2.26 -0.92 12.90
C GLY A 11 -3.05 0.31 12.44
N ASP A 12 -2.37 1.45 12.49
CA ASP A 12 -2.95 2.79 12.49
C ASP A 12 -2.25 3.77 11.53
N SER A 13 -1.28 3.30 10.76
CA SER A 13 -0.49 4.16 9.86
C SER A 13 -1.28 4.82 8.71
N MET A 14 -2.52 4.38 8.52
CA MET A 14 -3.46 4.89 7.52
C MET A 14 -4.68 5.58 8.15
N LEU A 15 -4.66 5.83 9.46
CA LEU A 15 -5.66 6.68 10.11
C LEU A 15 -5.62 8.11 9.53
N PRO A 16 -6.77 8.81 9.50
CA PRO A 16 -8.08 8.36 9.98
C PRO A 16 -8.85 7.50 8.97
N LEU A 17 -8.29 7.29 7.77
CA LEU A 17 -9.01 6.72 6.62
C LEU A 17 -9.23 5.22 6.74
N TYR A 18 -8.19 4.47 7.10
CA TYR A 18 -8.25 3.03 7.33
C TYR A 18 -7.92 2.70 8.78
N ARG A 19 -8.85 2.02 9.42
CA ARG A 19 -8.77 1.63 10.83
C ARG A 19 -8.38 0.17 10.95
N ASN A 20 -7.79 -0.17 12.09
CA ASN A 20 -7.54 -1.56 12.44
C ASN A 20 -8.86 -2.35 12.36
N GLY A 21 -8.86 -3.45 11.61
CA GLY A 21 -10.04 -4.27 11.35
C GLY A 21 -10.72 -4.03 10.00
N ASP A 22 -10.49 -2.89 9.34
CA ASP A 22 -11.05 -2.60 8.01
C ASP A 22 -10.60 -3.66 6.99
N VAL A 23 -11.46 -3.97 6.02
CA VAL A 23 -11.14 -4.89 4.92
C VAL A 23 -10.91 -4.10 3.64
N LEU A 24 -9.70 -4.23 3.09
CA LEU A 24 -9.29 -3.62 1.82
C LEU A 24 -9.39 -4.63 0.70
N ILE A 25 -10.01 -4.25 -0.42
CA ILE A 25 -9.92 -5.00 -1.66
C ILE A 25 -8.81 -4.40 -2.50
N VAL A 26 -7.85 -5.25 -2.87
CA VAL A 26 -6.69 -4.90 -3.68
C VAL A 26 -6.72 -5.58 -5.03
N GLU A 27 -6.26 -4.85 -6.04
CA GLU A 27 -6.14 -5.30 -7.42
C GLU A 27 -4.65 -5.31 -7.81
N PRO A 28 -3.99 -6.47 -7.76
CA PRO A 28 -2.65 -6.64 -8.33
C PRO A 28 -2.72 -6.51 -9.84
N GLY A 29 -1.74 -5.82 -10.45
CA GLY A 29 -1.70 -5.59 -11.90
C GLY A 29 -2.40 -4.31 -12.36
N ALA A 30 -3.24 -3.70 -11.50
CA ALA A 30 -3.78 -2.38 -11.77
C ALA A 30 -2.67 -1.33 -11.94
N VAL A 31 -2.79 -0.47 -12.94
CA VAL A 31 -1.88 0.66 -13.14
C VAL A 31 -1.97 1.58 -11.92
N THR A 32 -0.84 1.78 -11.25
CA THR A 32 -0.70 2.69 -10.11
C THR A 32 -0.28 4.09 -10.58
N ARG A 33 -0.79 5.11 -9.90
CA ARG A 33 -0.48 6.52 -10.14
C ARG A 33 -0.14 7.22 -8.83
N LYS A 34 0.54 8.37 -8.94
CA LYS A 34 0.72 9.26 -7.80
C LYS A 34 -0.63 9.59 -7.16
N GLY A 35 -0.72 9.48 -5.84
CA GLY A 35 -1.93 9.69 -5.04
C GLY A 35 -2.76 8.42 -4.83
N ASP A 36 -2.48 7.33 -5.54
CA ASP A 36 -3.18 6.07 -5.30
C ASP A 36 -2.84 5.49 -3.93
N ARG A 37 -3.83 4.85 -3.31
CA ARG A 37 -3.62 4.04 -2.12
C ARG A 37 -3.20 2.66 -2.58
N VAL A 38 -2.06 2.20 -2.08
CA VAL A 38 -1.45 0.94 -2.50
C VAL A 38 -1.11 0.09 -1.30
N VAL A 39 -1.12 -1.22 -1.52
CA VAL A 39 -0.45 -2.17 -0.64
C VAL A 39 0.86 -2.57 -1.30
N VAL A 40 1.94 -2.52 -0.52
CA VAL A 40 3.27 -2.94 -0.93
C VAL A 40 3.70 -4.09 -0.04
N LYS A 41 4.16 -5.17 -0.66
CA LYS A 41 4.89 -6.24 0.04
C LYS A 41 6.37 -6.16 -0.32
N THR A 42 7.22 -6.19 0.68
CA THR A 42 8.67 -6.27 0.52
C THR A 42 9.14 -7.71 0.47
N THR A 43 10.33 -7.94 -0.06
CA THR A 43 10.97 -9.27 -0.12
C THR A 43 11.31 -9.83 1.26
N SER A 44 11.35 -8.99 2.31
CA SER A 44 11.49 -9.43 3.71
C SER A 44 10.18 -9.90 4.35
N GLY A 45 9.06 -9.82 3.62
CA GLY A 45 7.74 -10.24 4.07
C GLY A 45 6.90 -9.14 4.71
N GLU A 46 7.43 -7.92 4.84
CA GLU A 46 6.67 -6.78 5.37
C GLU A 46 5.59 -6.35 4.37
N VAL A 47 4.34 -6.23 4.82
CA VAL A 47 3.19 -5.75 4.03
C VAL A 47 2.67 -4.45 4.63
N MET A 48 2.48 -3.42 3.81
CA MET A 48 2.02 -2.11 4.27
C MET A 48 1.06 -1.44 3.29
N ALA A 49 0.06 -0.75 3.83
CA ALA A 49 -0.78 0.18 3.09
C ALA A 49 -0.23 1.60 3.21
N LYS A 50 -0.09 2.31 2.09
CA LYS A 50 0.42 3.70 1.99
C LYS A 50 -0.20 4.43 0.81
N VAL A 51 0.02 5.74 0.73
CA VAL A 51 -0.24 6.53 -0.48
C VAL A 51 1.02 6.54 -1.35
N LEU A 52 0.87 6.29 -2.65
CA LEU A 52 1.97 6.34 -3.60
C LEU A 52 2.32 7.80 -3.94
N GLU A 53 3.50 8.26 -3.54
CA GLU A 53 3.98 9.60 -3.90
C GLU A 53 4.75 9.59 -5.22
N ARG A 54 5.58 8.55 -5.44
CA ARG A 54 6.39 8.40 -6.64
C ARG A 54 6.83 6.95 -6.83
N GLN A 55 6.83 6.47 -8.07
CA GLN A 55 7.41 5.18 -8.44
C GLN A 55 8.39 5.38 -9.60
N THR A 56 9.61 4.87 -9.44
CA THR A 56 10.64 4.87 -10.48
C THR A 56 11.19 3.47 -10.65
N VAL A 57 12.07 3.26 -11.63
CA VAL A 57 12.79 1.98 -11.77
C VAL A 57 13.75 1.69 -10.60
N ARG A 58 14.12 2.70 -9.80
CA ARG A 58 15.09 2.56 -8.70
C ARG A 58 14.42 2.39 -7.35
N SER A 59 13.35 3.16 -7.09
CA SER A 59 12.66 3.15 -5.81
C SER A 59 11.20 3.57 -5.90
N ILE A 60 10.46 3.25 -4.83
CA ILE A 60 9.08 3.66 -4.59
C ILE A 60 9.01 4.52 -3.32
N ALA A 61 8.42 5.70 -3.42
CA ALA A 61 8.19 6.61 -2.31
C ALA A 61 6.72 6.52 -1.87
N LEU A 62 6.52 6.27 -0.58
CA LEU A 62 5.27 5.93 0.04
C LEU A 62 5.01 6.84 1.24
N VAL A 63 3.82 7.42 1.29
CA VAL A 63 3.41 8.37 2.33
C VAL A 63 2.43 7.71 3.28
N SER A 64 2.63 7.93 4.58
CA SER A 64 1.67 7.55 5.62
C SER A 64 0.58 8.61 5.72
N LEU A 65 -0.69 8.20 5.81
CA LEU A 65 -1.76 9.18 6.08
C LEU A 65 -1.77 9.62 7.54
N ASN A 66 -1.33 8.75 8.45
CA ASN A 66 -1.11 9.10 9.84
C ASN A 66 0.27 9.76 10.01
N PRO A 67 0.35 11.04 10.41
CA PRO A 67 1.61 11.78 10.57
C PRO A 67 2.56 11.19 11.63
N ASP A 68 2.05 10.38 12.55
CA ASP A 68 2.87 9.71 13.58
C ASP A 68 3.74 8.59 12.99
N HIS A 69 3.50 8.21 11.72
CA HIS A 69 4.29 7.21 11.01
C HIS A 69 5.11 7.87 9.91
N PRO A 70 6.41 7.56 9.80
CA PRO A 70 7.26 8.14 8.78
C PRO A 70 6.87 7.67 7.38
N ASP A 71 7.17 8.51 6.40
CA ASP A 71 7.19 8.13 4.99
C ASP A 71 8.33 7.15 4.71
N ARG A 72 8.23 6.42 3.61
CA ARG A 72 9.21 5.40 3.22
C ARG A 72 9.64 5.58 1.78
N ASP A 73 10.95 5.49 1.55
CA ASP A 73 11.54 5.33 0.22
C ASP A 73 12.19 3.94 0.19
N ILE A 74 11.64 3.03 -0.62
CA ILE A 74 12.05 1.62 -0.67
C ILE A 74 12.68 1.34 -2.04
N PRO A 75 13.89 0.76 -2.10
CA PRO A 75 14.48 0.33 -3.37
C PRO A 75 13.57 -0.68 -4.08
N MET A 76 13.36 -0.53 -5.40
CA MET A 76 12.48 -1.42 -6.16
C MET A 76 12.91 -2.89 -6.13
N ARG A 77 14.22 -3.16 -5.93
CA ARG A 77 14.74 -4.52 -5.76
C ARG A 77 14.27 -5.21 -4.47
N ASP A 78 13.82 -4.45 -3.48
CA ASP A 78 13.35 -4.92 -2.18
C ASP A 78 11.81 -5.01 -2.15
N VAL A 79 11.14 -4.66 -3.26
CA VAL A 79 9.68 -4.75 -3.44
C VAL A 79 9.34 -6.07 -4.12
N GLU A 80 8.53 -6.90 -3.46
CA GLU A 80 8.02 -8.15 -4.03
C GLU A 80 6.83 -7.87 -4.95
N TRP A 81 5.87 -7.05 -4.49
CA TRP A 81 4.75 -6.62 -5.31
C TRP A 81 4.09 -5.33 -4.80
N VAL A 82 3.34 -4.69 -5.70
CA VAL A 82 2.48 -3.53 -5.43
C VAL A 82 1.08 -3.81 -5.96
N ALA A 83 0.05 -3.51 -5.18
CA ALA A 83 -1.35 -3.64 -5.58
C ALA A 83 -2.13 -2.38 -5.22
N ARG A 84 -3.04 -1.95 -6.09
CA ARG A 84 -3.87 -0.77 -5.83
C ARG A 84 -5.05 -1.15 -4.93
N ILE A 85 -5.33 -0.32 -3.93
CA ILE A 85 -6.55 -0.45 -3.12
C ILE A 85 -7.70 0.18 -3.89
N VAL A 86 -8.66 -0.65 -4.30
CA VAL A 86 -9.81 -0.21 -5.11
C VAL A 86 -11.05 0.04 -4.27
N TRP A 87 -11.13 -0.57 -3.10
CA TRP A 87 -12.26 -0.43 -2.19
C TRP A 87 -11.89 -0.76 -0.75
N ALA A 88 -12.66 -0.25 0.20
CA ALA A 88 -12.56 -0.58 1.62
C ALA A 88 -13.96 -0.69 2.24
N SER A 89 -14.13 -1.62 3.19
CA SER A 89 -15.27 -1.66 4.11
C SER A 89 -14.82 -1.47 5.54
N GLN A 90 -15.69 -0.77 6.27
CA GLN A 90 -15.61 -0.43 7.68
C GLN A 90 -16.72 -1.15 8.44
#